data_AF-A0ABD4KTG7-F1
#
_entry.id   AF-A0ABD4KTG7-F1
#
_cell.length_a   1.000
_cell.length_b   1.000
_cell.length_c   1.000
_cell.angle_alpha   90.00
_cell.angle_beta   90.00
_cell.angle_gamma   90.00
#
_symmetry.space_group_name_H-M   'P 1'
#
loop_
_entity.id
_entity.type
_entity.pdbx_description
1 polymer ?
#
loop_
_entity_poly.entity_id
_entity_poly.type
_entity_poly.pdbx_seq_one_letter_code
_entity_poly.pdbx_strand_id
1 'polypeptide(L)'
;SYYWEYKVTDKVLEVSLYEFRHRIRELLAASGELDDEVRMVIGGAGCREQQTIIGRYATEAQQFNETVSFNVKLENDLVIKPELINLADPAEKPHALQQRYSNGVATGVFELNTKLSQPALIVPSNNTQLAFRAKFIPSSEPIERSNDVKTLNKAVALFHPVTNPNAIADVLPMLANDFNHSSGRFINDLFANYSHLPMATFEVWKALVKHTACLSALAFKADNPVQLMERLKVEFNVIWELIPLSIWRSHIVKFRQMLLDIGLPEKVVDNKVKSKLETLSEFSPLFEKQCCSLIDDQFIQQEANLPAVFQYCLPEWSQDLARVHLSDREWPA
;
A
#
# COMPACT_ATOMS: atom_id res chain seq x y z
N SER A 1 -17.16 12.98 -0.68
CA SER A 1 -18.23 12.06 -1.11
C SER A 1 -18.37 12.14 -2.62
N TYR A 2 -18.78 11.05 -3.27
CA TYR A 2 -19.10 11.06 -4.70
C TYR A 2 -20.61 10.86 -4.89
N TYR A 3 -21.17 11.50 -5.91
CA TYR A 3 -22.60 11.44 -6.20
C TYR A 3 -22.83 11.29 -7.70
N TRP A 4 -23.78 10.43 -8.06
CA TRP A 4 -24.15 10.13 -9.44
C TRP A 4 -25.66 10.22 -9.59
N GLU A 5 -26.11 10.91 -10.63
CA GLU A 5 -27.52 11.00 -10.96
C GLU A 5 -27.79 10.33 -12.30
N TYR A 6 -28.82 9.49 -12.32
CA TYR A 6 -29.29 8.82 -13.51
C TYR A 6 -30.73 9.24 -13.80
N LYS A 7 -30.97 9.77 -15.00
CA LYS A 7 -32.33 10.09 -15.48
C LYS A 7 -32.85 8.92 -16.29
N VAL A 8 -33.85 8.24 -15.77
CA VAL A 8 -34.59 7.20 -16.48
C VAL A 8 -35.75 7.85 -17.22
N THR A 9 -35.80 7.69 -18.54
CA THR A 9 -36.91 8.20 -19.37
C THR A 9 -37.92 7.10 -19.65
N ASP A 10 -37.83 6.42 -20.81
CA ASP A 10 -38.86 5.46 -21.26
C ASP A 10 -38.40 3.99 -21.18
N LYS A 11 -37.12 3.73 -20.84
CA LYS A 11 -36.54 2.38 -20.78
C LYS A 11 -35.79 2.17 -19.48
N VAL A 12 -35.78 0.92 -19.00
CA VAL A 12 -35.00 0.49 -17.84
C VAL A 12 -33.51 0.77 -18.11
N LEU A 13 -32.85 1.47 -17.19
CA LEU A 13 -31.41 1.68 -17.21
C LEU A 13 -30.77 0.68 -16.25
N GLU A 14 -29.91 -0.18 -16.77
CA GLU A 14 -29.07 -1.06 -15.97
C GLU A 14 -27.75 -0.36 -15.69
N VAL A 15 -27.42 -0.18 -14.41
CA VAL A 15 -26.14 0.41 -13.96
C VAL A 15 -25.35 -0.67 -13.25
N SER A 16 -24.17 -1.00 -13.78
CA SER A 16 -23.30 -1.99 -13.14
C SER A 16 -22.55 -1.37 -11.97
N LEU A 17 -22.65 -1.98 -10.78
CA LEU A 17 -21.86 -1.55 -9.61
C LEU A 17 -20.34 -1.64 -9.87
N TYR A 18 -19.93 -2.46 -10.84
CA TYR A 18 -18.54 -2.61 -11.25
C TYR A 18 -17.96 -1.34 -11.89
N GLU A 19 -18.79 -0.43 -12.40
CA GLU A 19 -18.36 0.87 -12.92
C GLU A 19 -17.76 1.76 -11.82
N PHE A 20 -18.26 1.66 -10.59
CA PHE A 20 -17.79 2.44 -9.46
C PHE A 20 -16.54 1.87 -8.80
N ARG A 21 -16.02 0.72 -9.25
CA ARG A 21 -14.92 0.00 -8.59
C ARG A 21 -13.67 0.85 -8.35
N HIS A 22 -13.33 1.71 -9.31
CA HIS A 22 -12.16 2.58 -9.19
C HIS A 22 -12.35 3.62 -8.09
N ARG A 23 -13.54 4.24 -8.04
CA ARG A 23 -13.90 5.27 -7.06
C ARG A 23 -14.03 4.69 -5.66
N ILE A 24 -14.60 3.49 -5.54
CA ILE A 24 -14.65 2.75 -4.27
C ILE A 24 -13.23 2.48 -3.78
N ARG A 25 -12.31 2.06 -4.65
CA ARG A 25 -10.90 1.84 -4.29
C ARG A 25 -10.20 3.13 -3.84
N GLU A 26 -10.42 4.24 -4.54
CA GLU A 26 -9.90 5.56 -4.14
C GLU A 26 -10.40 5.97 -2.75
N LEU A 27 -11.71 5.79 -2.47
CA LEU A 27 -12.27 6.09 -1.16
C LEU A 27 -11.70 5.21 -0.06
N LEU A 28 -11.55 3.90 -0.32
CA LEU A 28 -10.92 2.96 0.62
C LEU A 28 -9.42 3.26 0.86
N ALA A 29 -8.77 3.98 -0.06
CA ALA A 29 -7.37 4.39 0.07
C ALA A 29 -7.21 5.72 0.83
N ALA A 30 -8.31 6.43 1.14
CA ALA A 30 -8.26 7.77 1.70
C ALA A 30 -7.61 7.82 3.10
N SER A 31 -7.93 6.89 4.00
CA SER A 31 -7.30 6.82 5.32
C SER A 31 -6.03 5.97 5.34
N GLY A 32 -5.91 5.02 4.39
CA GLY A 32 -4.84 4.02 4.38
C GLY A 32 -5.04 2.87 5.37
N GLU A 33 -6.19 2.80 6.04
CA GLU A 33 -6.53 1.73 6.99
C GLU A 33 -7.16 0.50 6.32
N LEU A 34 -7.01 -0.64 6.99
CA LEU A 34 -7.42 -1.95 6.47
C LEU A 34 -8.91 -2.20 6.58
N ASP A 35 -9.51 -1.64 7.62
CA ASP A 35 -10.90 -1.89 8.02
C ASP A 35 -11.82 -0.72 7.59
N ASP A 36 -11.34 0.09 6.65
CA ASP A 36 -12.12 1.14 5.99
C ASP A 36 -13.30 0.55 5.23
N GLU A 37 -14.40 1.29 5.27
CA GLU A 37 -15.64 0.93 4.63
C GLU A 37 -16.19 2.09 3.80
N VAL A 38 -16.72 1.76 2.62
CA VAL A 38 -17.45 2.71 1.78
C VAL A 38 -18.93 2.41 1.90
N ARG A 39 -19.69 3.41 2.36
CA ARG A 39 -21.14 3.36 2.33
C ARG A 39 -21.64 3.75 0.95
N MET A 40 -22.32 2.84 0.29
CA MET A 40 -23.07 3.09 -0.94
C MET A 40 -24.55 3.26 -0.60
N VAL A 41 -25.14 4.36 -1.07
CA VAL A 41 -26.57 4.65 -0.91
C VAL A 41 -27.17 4.82 -2.30
N ILE A 42 -28.22 4.05 -2.59
CA ILE A 42 -28.97 4.09 -3.86
C ILE A 42 -30.40 4.48 -3.52
N GLY A 43 -30.84 5.63 -4.02
CA GLY A 43 -32.18 6.17 -3.77
C GLY A 43 -32.73 6.88 -4.99
N GLY A 44 -34.04 7.11 -4.99
CA GLY A 44 -34.74 7.82 -6.06
C GLY A 44 -36.10 8.32 -5.59
N ALA A 45 -36.70 9.24 -6.34
CA ALA A 45 -38.00 9.81 -6.00
C ALA A 45 -39.07 8.70 -5.86
N GLY A 46 -39.62 8.54 -4.65
CA GLY A 46 -40.64 7.54 -4.34
C GLY A 46 -40.12 6.10 -4.12
N CYS A 47 -38.80 5.87 -4.18
CA CYS A 47 -38.20 4.57 -3.88
C CYS A 47 -37.58 4.58 -2.48
N ARG A 48 -37.61 3.43 -1.80
CA ARG A 48 -36.89 3.25 -0.54
C ARG A 48 -35.39 3.26 -0.82
N GLU A 49 -34.65 4.08 -0.09
CA GLU A 49 -33.18 4.05 -0.13
C GLU A 49 -32.67 2.66 0.24
N GLN A 50 -31.81 2.12 -0.62
CA GLN A 50 -31.02 0.94 -0.36
C GLN A 50 -29.62 1.37 0.04
N GLN A 51 -29.09 0.73 1.08
CA GLN A 51 -27.76 1.02 1.59
C GLN A 51 -26.96 -0.27 1.62
N THR A 52 -25.68 -0.18 1.25
CA THR A 52 -24.74 -1.30 1.30
C THR A 52 -23.39 -0.78 1.78
N ILE A 53 -22.76 -1.54 2.66
CA ILE A 53 -21.42 -1.26 3.18
C ILE A 53 -20.44 -2.14 2.40
N ILE A 54 -19.40 -1.52 1.85
CA ILE A 54 -18.40 -2.17 1.02
C ILE A 54 -17.05 -2.05 1.74
N GLY A 55 -16.51 -3.16 2.21
CA GLY A 55 -15.18 -3.26 2.81
C GLY A 55 -14.19 -4.05 1.95
N ARG A 56 -12.94 -4.12 2.40
CA ARG A 56 -11.86 -4.88 1.71
C ARG A 56 -11.95 -6.39 1.91
N TYR A 57 -12.58 -6.84 3.00
CA TYR A 57 -12.57 -8.22 3.44
C TYR A 57 -13.99 -8.74 3.63
N ALA A 58 -14.23 -10.00 3.26
CA ALA A 58 -15.52 -10.65 3.46
C ALA A 58 -15.66 -11.28 4.86
N THR A 59 -14.53 -11.57 5.51
CA THR A 59 -14.50 -12.21 6.83
C THR A 59 -13.16 -11.95 7.54
N GLU A 60 -13.05 -12.38 8.78
CA GLU A 60 -11.87 -12.31 9.62
C GLU A 60 -11.48 -13.70 10.17
N ALA A 61 -10.18 -13.89 10.42
CA ALA A 61 -9.69 -15.11 11.02
C ALA A 61 -9.86 -15.06 12.56
N GLN A 62 -10.50 -16.10 13.10
CA GLN A 62 -10.63 -16.32 14.54
C GLN A 62 -9.60 -17.36 14.97
N GLN A 63 -8.65 -16.93 15.80
CA GLN A 63 -7.66 -17.83 16.38
C GLN A 63 -8.17 -18.36 17.72
N PHE A 64 -8.11 -19.68 17.89
CA PHE A 64 -8.34 -20.34 19.17
C PHE A 64 -7.23 -21.36 19.41
N ASN A 65 -6.36 -21.08 20.39
CA ASN A 65 -5.16 -21.88 20.68
C ASN A 65 -4.32 -22.14 19.42
N GLU A 66 -4.16 -23.42 19.07
CA GLU A 66 -3.41 -23.93 17.92
C GLU A 66 -4.28 -24.11 16.68
N THR A 67 -5.42 -23.40 16.60
CA THR A 67 -6.33 -23.48 15.47
C THR A 67 -6.81 -22.11 15.01
N VAL A 68 -7.19 -22.06 13.74
CA VAL A 68 -7.80 -20.89 13.13
C VAL A 68 -9.04 -21.29 12.36
N SER A 69 -10.11 -20.53 12.53
CA SER A 69 -11.38 -20.70 11.82
C SER A 69 -11.85 -19.37 11.24
N PHE A 70 -12.77 -19.45 10.28
CA PHE A 70 -13.36 -18.28 9.64
C PHE A 70 -14.86 -18.28 9.90
N ASN A 71 -15.40 -17.13 10.31
CA ASN A 71 -16.82 -17.00 10.60
C ASN A 71 -17.60 -16.76 9.30
N VAL A 72 -17.64 -17.80 8.46
CA VAL A 72 -18.37 -17.81 7.21
C VAL A 72 -19.21 -19.07 7.18
N LYS A 73 -20.51 -18.93 6.91
CA LYS A 73 -21.28 -20.05 6.39
C LYS A 73 -20.71 -20.31 5.01
N LEU A 74 -19.67 -21.15 4.94
CA LEU A 74 -19.12 -21.61 3.69
C LEU A 74 -20.28 -22.26 2.93
N GLU A 75 -20.85 -21.54 1.97
CA GLU A 75 -21.57 -22.20 0.90
C GLU A 75 -20.61 -23.25 0.33
N ASN A 76 -21.12 -24.45 0.03
CA ASN A 76 -20.33 -25.68 -0.13
C ASN A 76 -19.14 -25.60 -1.13
N ASP A 77 -19.01 -24.51 -1.89
CA ASP A 77 -18.01 -24.33 -2.95
C ASP A 77 -16.95 -23.24 -2.67
N LEU A 78 -17.05 -22.46 -1.57
CA LEU A 78 -16.08 -21.39 -1.30
C LEU A 78 -14.76 -21.94 -0.72
N VAL A 79 -13.67 -21.75 -1.46
CA VAL A 79 -12.35 -22.23 -1.07
C VAL A 79 -11.56 -21.16 -0.31
N ILE A 80 -11.32 -21.38 0.99
CA ILE A 80 -10.42 -20.58 1.82
C ILE A 80 -9.08 -21.31 1.95
N LYS A 81 -7.99 -20.64 1.56
CA LYS A 81 -6.62 -21.17 1.66
C LYS A 81 -5.75 -20.19 2.44
N PRO A 82 -5.68 -20.33 3.77
CA PRO A 82 -4.83 -19.48 4.60
C PRO A 82 -3.38 -19.97 4.62
N GLU A 83 -2.46 -19.02 4.60
CA GLU A 83 -1.01 -19.24 4.69
C GLU A 83 -0.44 -18.42 5.84
N LEU A 84 0.56 -18.98 6.52
CA LEU A 84 1.34 -18.31 7.54
C LEU A 84 2.62 -17.76 6.91
N ILE A 85 2.83 -16.45 7.05
CA ILE A 85 3.99 -15.74 6.49
C ILE A 85 4.83 -15.15 7.61
N ASN A 86 6.16 -15.25 7.47
CA ASN A 86 7.08 -14.56 8.36
C ASN A 86 7.07 -13.06 8.03
N LEU A 87 6.67 -12.22 8.99
CA LEU A 87 6.64 -10.77 8.78
C LEU A 87 8.04 -10.17 8.66
N ALA A 88 9.00 -10.74 9.38
CA ALA A 88 10.37 -10.24 9.45
C ALA A 88 11.23 -10.70 8.25
N ASP A 89 10.79 -11.70 7.48
CA ASP A 89 11.51 -12.17 6.29
C ASP A 89 10.54 -12.43 5.12
N PRO A 90 10.28 -11.43 4.26
CA PRO A 90 9.39 -11.57 3.11
C PRO A 90 9.91 -12.54 2.04
N ALA A 91 11.19 -12.91 2.07
CA ALA A 91 11.76 -13.89 1.15
C ALA A 91 11.45 -15.35 1.57
N GLU A 92 11.09 -15.56 2.84
CA GLU A 92 10.71 -16.87 3.35
C GLU A 92 9.39 -17.31 2.70
N LYS A 93 9.34 -18.59 2.29
CA LYS A 93 8.15 -19.14 1.63
C LYS A 93 6.97 -19.21 2.63
N PRO A 94 5.76 -18.81 2.21
CA PRO A 94 4.55 -19.00 3.01
C PRO A 94 4.31 -20.47 3.36
N HIS A 95 3.85 -20.71 4.58
CA HIS A 95 3.47 -22.04 5.07
C HIS A 95 1.95 -22.21 5.01
N ALA A 96 1.46 -23.06 4.11
CA ALA A 96 0.03 -23.34 4.03
C ALA A 96 -0.49 -24.02 5.31
N LEU A 97 -1.58 -23.50 5.89
CA LEU A 97 -2.18 -24.10 7.07
C LEU A 97 -2.96 -25.36 6.69
N GLN A 98 -2.83 -26.40 7.51
CA GLN A 98 -3.47 -27.69 7.24
C GLN A 98 -4.93 -27.66 7.67
N GLN A 99 -5.83 -27.97 6.74
CA GLN A 99 -7.26 -28.03 7.02
C GLN A 99 -7.61 -29.33 7.78
N ARG A 100 -8.45 -29.21 8.80
CA ARG A 100 -9.04 -30.36 9.51
C ARG A 100 -10.20 -30.93 8.71
N TYR A 101 -10.32 -32.25 8.76
CA TYR A 101 -11.41 -33.00 8.15
C TYR A 101 -12.12 -33.83 9.23
N SER A 102 -13.44 -33.90 9.14
CA SER A 102 -14.28 -34.80 9.94
C SER A 102 -15.09 -35.67 8.99
N ASN A 103 -14.93 -36.99 9.07
CA ASN A 103 -15.56 -37.96 8.15
C ASN A 103 -15.36 -37.61 6.66
N GLY A 104 -14.19 -37.09 6.30
CA GLY A 104 -13.86 -36.68 4.92
C GLY A 104 -14.42 -35.32 4.49
N VAL A 105 -15.14 -34.62 5.36
CA VAL A 105 -15.68 -33.28 5.10
C VAL A 105 -14.79 -32.22 5.75
N ALA A 106 -14.43 -31.20 4.99
CA ALA A 106 -13.70 -30.02 5.46
C ALA A 106 -14.46 -29.33 6.60
N THR A 107 -13.81 -29.10 7.75
CA THR A 107 -14.47 -28.49 8.91
C THR A 107 -14.41 -26.96 8.92
N GLY A 108 -13.66 -26.36 8.00
CA GLY A 108 -13.37 -24.91 8.00
C GLY A 108 -12.39 -24.47 9.11
N VAL A 109 -11.80 -25.44 9.83
CA VAL A 109 -10.78 -25.21 10.87
C VAL A 109 -9.41 -25.62 10.33
N PHE A 110 -8.40 -24.81 10.63
CA PHE A 110 -7.03 -24.98 10.18
C PHE A 110 -6.08 -25.11 11.37
N GLU A 111 -5.09 -25.99 11.28
CA GLU A 111 -4.02 -26.14 12.26
C GLU A 111 -3.05 -24.95 12.21
N LEU A 112 -2.65 -24.47 13.38
CA LEU A 112 -1.69 -23.38 13.55
C LEU A 112 -0.63 -23.77 14.58
N ASN A 113 0.62 -23.85 14.16
CA ASN A 113 1.74 -23.91 15.10
C ASN A 113 1.98 -22.51 15.68
N THR A 114 1.77 -22.35 16.98
CA THR A 114 1.94 -21.06 17.68
C THR A 114 3.36 -20.83 18.20
N LYS A 115 4.24 -21.84 18.14
CA LYS A 115 5.63 -21.73 18.56
C LYS A 115 6.49 -21.13 17.46
N LEU A 116 6.35 -19.82 17.28
CA LEU A 116 7.09 -19.03 16.29
C LEU A 116 8.24 -18.28 16.96
N SER A 117 9.39 -18.22 16.30
CA SER A 117 10.55 -17.41 16.73
C SER A 117 10.51 -15.96 16.22
N GLN A 118 9.60 -15.68 15.27
CA GLN A 118 9.39 -14.38 14.65
C GLN A 118 7.89 -14.08 14.56
N PRO A 119 7.48 -12.80 14.54
CA PRO A 119 6.08 -12.46 14.31
C PRO A 119 5.64 -12.88 12.91
N ALA A 120 4.37 -13.26 12.78
CA ALA A 120 3.81 -13.76 11.55
C ALA A 120 2.44 -13.15 11.25
N LEU A 121 2.01 -13.25 9.99
CA LEU A 121 0.62 -13.03 9.60
C LEU A 121 0.03 -14.30 9.04
N ILE A 122 -1.24 -14.52 9.35
CA ILE A 122 -2.09 -15.41 8.59
C ILE A 122 -2.76 -14.58 7.51
N VAL A 123 -2.50 -14.93 6.26
CA VAL A 123 -2.95 -14.20 5.08
C VAL A 123 -3.67 -15.12 4.10
N PRO A 124 -4.57 -14.57 3.25
CA PRO A 124 -5.09 -15.33 2.14
C PRO A 124 -3.98 -15.64 1.12
N SER A 125 -3.92 -16.89 0.66
CA SER A 125 -3.09 -17.24 -0.51
C SER A 125 -3.66 -16.63 -1.79
N ASN A 126 -2.86 -16.53 -2.84
CA ASN A 126 -3.27 -16.03 -4.16
C ASN A 126 -4.36 -16.89 -4.81
N ASN A 127 -4.54 -18.12 -4.32
CA ASN A 127 -5.49 -19.11 -4.84
C ASN A 127 -6.75 -19.23 -3.99
N THR A 128 -6.95 -18.36 -2.99
CA THR A 128 -8.19 -18.28 -2.22
C THR A 128 -9.28 -17.63 -3.07
N GLN A 129 -10.52 -18.07 -2.93
CA GLN A 129 -11.68 -17.41 -3.56
C GLN A 129 -12.26 -16.31 -2.67
N LEU A 130 -12.04 -16.42 -1.35
CA LEU A 130 -12.54 -15.47 -0.38
C LEU A 130 -11.38 -14.70 0.25
N ALA A 131 -11.40 -13.37 0.10
CA ALA A 131 -10.50 -12.48 0.80
C ALA A 131 -10.93 -12.36 2.27
N PHE A 132 -9.97 -12.52 3.18
CA PHE A 132 -10.19 -12.35 4.61
C PHE A 132 -9.14 -11.41 5.22
N ARG A 133 -9.52 -10.79 6.34
CA ARG A 133 -8.67 -9.88 7.09
C ARG A 133 -7.47 -10.63 7.66
N ALA A 134 -6.26 -10.20 7.29
CA ALA A 134 -5.03 -10.81 7.79
C ALA A 134 -4.96 -10.74 9.32
N LYS A 135 -4.46 -11.81 9.96
CA LYS A 135 -4.39 -11.94 11.41
C LYS A 135 -2.95 -11.99 11.89
N PHE A 136 -2.61 -11.13 12.85
CA PHE A 136 -1.29 -11.11 13.47
C PHE A 136 -1.13 -12.24 14.48
N ILE A 137 0.00 -12.94 14.39
CA ILE A 137 0.44 -13.96 15.33
C ILE A 137 1.77 -13.48 15.95
N PRO A 138 1.83 -13.25 17.27
CA PRO A 138 3.06 -12.80 17.92
C PRO A 138 4.12 -13.91 17.93
N SER A 139 5.39 -13.51 18.05
CA SER A 139 6.46 -14.45 18.40
C SER A 139 6.19 -15.07 19.78
N SER A 140 6.44 -16.36 19.90
CA SER A 140 6.44 -17.08 21.18
C SER A 140 7.73 -16.86 21.97
N GLU A 141 8.81 -16.49 21.28
CA GLU A 141 10.12 -16.24 21.88
C GLU A 141 10.34 -14.72 22.06
N PRO A 142 10.95 -14.29 23.18
CA PRO A 142 11.30 -12.90 23.37
C PRO A 142 12.34 -12.49 22.32
N ILE A 143 11.99 -11.50 21.51
CA ILE A 143 12.89 -10.96 20.49
C ILE A 143 13.82 -9.98 21.21
N GLU A 144 15.13 -10.22 21.08
CA GLU A 144 16.14 -9.36 21.71
C GLU A 144 15.98 -7.90 21.25
N ARG A 145 15.67 -7.04 22.22
CA ARG A 145 15.67 -5.60 22.01
C ARG A 145 17.11 -5.12 21.91
N SER A 146 17.58 -5.00 20.68
CA SER A 146 18.84 -4.33 20.38
C SER A 146 18.58 -2.85 20.19
N ASN A 147 19.40 -2.02 20.83
CA ASN A 147 19.32 -0.56 20.64
C ASN A 147 19.79 -0.11 19.24
N ASP A 148 20.34 -1.01 18.42
CA ASP A 148 20.88 -0.71 17.10
C ASP A 148 20.11 -1.48 16.01
N VAL A 149 18.85 -1.09 15.82
CA VAL A 149 17.99 -1.63 14.76
C VAL A 149 18.31 -0.89 13.46
N LYS A 150 19.07 -1.54 12.59
CA LYS A 150 19.49 -0.97 11.29
C LYS A 150 18.74 -1.54 10.10
N THR A 151 18.07 -2.69 10.21
CA THR A 151 17.43 -3.37 9.07
C THR A 151 15.92 -3.48 9.23
N LEU A 152 15.20 -3.51 8.10
CA LEU A 152 13.74 -3.66 8.11
C LEU A 152 13.31 -5.01 8.67
N ASN A 153 14.05 -6.09 8.40
CA ASN A 153 13.77 -7.40 9.00
C ASN A 153 13.68 -7.31 10.53
N LYS A 154 14.68 -6.66 11.16
CA LYS A 154 14.74 -6.51 12.61
C LYS A 154 13.73 -5.48 13.13
N ALA A 155 13.51 -4.39 12.40
CA ALA A 155 12.52 -3.39 12.75
C ALA A 155 11.11 -3.94 12.76
N VAL A 156 10.75 -4.76 11.77
CA VAL A 156 9.45 -5.42 11.69
C VAL A 156 9.30 -6.46 12.80
N ALA A 157 10.36 -7.24 13.08
CA ALA A 157 10.36 -8.18 14.21
C ALA A 157 10.08 -7.48 15.55
N LEU A 158 10.60 -6.27 15.74
CA LEU A 158 10.48 -5.50 16.99
C LEU A 158 9.31 -4.50 17.01
N PHE A 159 8.57 -4.36 15.92
CA PHE A 159 7.50 -3.39 15.81
C PHE A 159 6.35 -3.77 16.75
N HIS A 160 5.85 -2.77 17.48
CA HIS A 160 4.64 -2.92 18.26
C HIS A 160 3.88 -1.59 18.28
N PRO A 161 2.57 -1.55 17.94
CA PRO A 161 1.84 -0.29 17.74
C PRO A 161 1.78 0.60 18.99
N VAL A 162 1.78 0.01 20.19
CA VAL A 162 1.81 0.76 21.46
C VAL A 162 3.22 0.96 22.04
N THR A 163 4.03 -0.10 22.16
CA THR A 163 5.29 -0.06 22.91
C THR A 163 6.52 0.27 22.07
N ASN A 164 6.45 0.11 20.74
CA ASN A 164 7.54 0.42 19.82
C ASN A 164 7.01 0.84 18.43
N PRO A 165 6.21 1.91 18.33
CA PRO A 165 5.54 2.30 17.09
C PRO A 165 6.50 2.81 16.00
N ASN A 166 7.67 3.30 16.38
CA ASN A 166 8.62 3.93 15.45
C ASN A 166 9.68 2.96 14.90
N ALA A 167 9.67 1.69 15.33
CA ALA A 167 10.70 0.70 14.98
C ALA A 167 11.05 0.68 13.48
N ILE A 168 10.01 0.71 12.64
CA ILE A 168 10.13 0.72 11.18
C ILE A 168 10.59 2.09 10.68
N ALA A 169 9.96 3.17 11.15
CA ALA A 169 10.24 4.54 10.73
C ALA A 169 11.70 4.94 10.98
N ASP A 170 12.30 4.47 12.07
CA ASP A 170 13.68 4.79 12.45
C ASP A 170 14.73 4.24 11.46
N VAL A 171 14.40 3.17 10.70
CA VAL A 171 15.28 2.59 9.67
C VAL A 171 15.17 3.31 8.33
N LEU A 172 14.05 3.99 8.07
CA LEU A 172 13.73 4.56 6.76
C LEU A 172 14.72 5.63 6.28
N PRO A 173 15.22 6.56 7.13
CA PRO A 173 16.26 7.50 6.72
C PRO A 173 17.57 6.82 6.28
N MET A 174 17.91 5.67 6.88
CA MET A 174 19.11 4.91 6.48
C MET A 174 18.90 4.31 5.09
N LEU A 175 17.74 3.68 4.86
CA LEU A 175 17.36 3.12 3.56
C LEU A 175 17.35 4.18 2.44
N ALA A 176 16.86 5.39 2.70
CA ALA A 176 16.83 6.46 1.69
C ALA A 176 18.23 7.02 1.36
N ASN A 177 19.18 6.89 2.28
CA ASN A 177 20.53 7.44 2.12
C ASN A 177 21.57 6.41 1.68
N ASP A 178 21.36 5.15 1.99
CA ASP A 178 22.24 4.05 1.60
C ASP A 178 21.55 3.16 0.56
N PHE A 179 21.95 3.30 -0.69
CA PHE A 179 21.41 2.50 -1.80
C PHE A 179 21.94 1.05 -1.80
N ASN A 180 22.98 0.76 -1.01
CA ASN A 180 23.49 -0.59 -0.78
C ASN A 180 22.83 -1.26 0.45
N HIS A 181 21.92 -0.55 1.12
CA HIS A 181 21.29 -1.04 2.33
C HIS A 181 20.47 -2.32 2.10
N SER A 182 20.65 -3.32 2.97
CA SER A 182 20.01 -4.64 2.85
C SER A 182 18.48 -4.59 2.88
N SER A 183 17.91 -3.63 3.62
CA SER A 183 16.47 -3.34 3.62
C SER A 183 15.86 -3.07 2.23
N GLY A 184 16.66 -2.68 1.23
CA GLY A 184 16.15 -2.55 -0.15
C GLY A 184 15.63 -3.87 -0.70
N ARG A 185 16.33 -4.98 -0.40
CA ARG A 185 15.90 -6.33 -0.79
C ARG A 185 14.62 -6.75 -0.08
N PHE A 186 14.50 -6.46 1.22
CA PHE A 186 13.28 -6.70 1.98
C PHE A 186 12.04 -6.11 1.28
N ILE A 187 12.14 -4.88 0.77
CA ILE A 187 11.01 -4.21 0.12
C ILE A 187 10.67 -4.83 -1.22
N ASN A 188 11.68 -5.21 -2.01
CA ASN A 188 11.48 -5.90 -3.28
C ASN A 188 10.83 -7.27 -3.06
N ASP A 189 11.33 -8.05 -2.09
CA ASP A 189 10.77 -9.37 -1.73
C ASP A 189 9.33 -9.22 -1.21
N LEU A 190 9.06 -8.21 -0.37
CA LEU A 190 7.70 -7.92 0.13
C LEU A 190 6.73 -7.60 -1.01
N PHE A 191 7.16 -6.77 -1.96
CA PHE A 191 6.31 -6.41 -3.10
C PHE A 191 6.11 -7.60 -4.06
N ALA A 192 7.18 -8.32 -4.39
CA ALA A 192 7.13 -9.43 -5.34
C ALA A 192 6.27 -10.59 -4.81
N ASN A 193 6.44 -10.98 -3.55
CA ASN A 193 5.84 -12.18 -3.00
C ASN A 193 4.41 -11.96 -2.47
N TYR A 194 4.05 -10.73 -2.11
CA TYR A 194 2.79 -10.43 -1.42
C TYR A 194 1.94 -9.38 -2.13
N SER A 195 2.10 -9.25 -3.46
CA SER A 195 1.38 -8.25 -4.23
C SER A 195 -0.13 -8.50 -4.39
N HIS A 196 -0.61 -9.69 -4.09
CA HIS A 196 -2.03 -10.03 -4.05
C HIS A 196 -2.76 -9.47 -2.81
N LEU A 197 -2.02 -9.09 -1.77
CA LEU A 197 -2.57 -8.53 -0.53
C LEU A 197 -2.62 -7.00 -0.61
N PRO A 198 -3.63 -6.33 -0.02
CA PRO A 198 -3.62 -4.88 0.13
C PRO A 198 -2.32 -4.41 0.79
N MET A 199 -1.68 -3.35 0.28
CA MET A 199 -0.42 -2.86 0.84
C MET A 199 -0.57 -2.41 2.29
N ALA A 200 -1.72 -1.86 2.66
CA ALA A 200 -2.01 -1.48 4.05
C ALA A 200 -1.95 -2.67 5.04
N THR A 201 -1.92 -3.93 4.56
CA THR A 201 -1.69 -5.13 5.37
C THR A 201 -0.36 -5.07 6.12
N PHE A 202 0.65 -4.41 5.54
CA PHE A 202 2.00 -4.30 6.12
C PHE A 202 2.30 -2.87 6.56
N GLU A 203 2.66 -2.71 7.84
CA GLU A 203 3.04 -1.42 8.42
C GLU A 203 4.24 -0.76 7.72
N VAL A 204 5.09 -1.55 7.08
CA VAL A 204 6.23 -1.05 6.30
C VAL A 204 5.77 -0.09 5.20
N TRP A 205 4.70 -0.41 4.48
CA TRP A 205 4.17 0.47 3.43
C TRP A 205 3.57 1.75 4.02
N LYS A 206 2.82 1.63 5.12
CA LYS A 206 2.26 2.78 5.85
C LYS A 206 3.33 3.74 6.38
N ALA A 207 4.45 3.20 6.85
CA ALA A 207 5.59 4.02 7.25
C ALA A 207 6.24 4.67 6.01
N LEU A 208 6.55 3.89 4.97
CA LEU A 208 7.24 4.37 3.76
C LEU A 208 6.55 5.56 3.09
N VAL A 209 5.22 5.53 2.94
CA VAL A 209 4.47 6.60 2.25
C VAL A 209 4.52 7.94 2.98
N LYS A 210 4.87 7.94 4.27
CA LYS A 210 5.07 9.16 5.07
C LYS A 210 6.45 9.80 4.84
N HIS A 211 7.36 9.13 4.14
CA HIS A 211 8.73 9.61 3.89
C HIS A 211 9.02 9.77 2.40
N THR A 212 8.91 11.00 1.89
CA THR A 212 9.10 11.34 0.47
C THR A 212 10.47 10.92 -0.08
N ALA A 213 11.54 11.02 0.72
CA ALA A 213 12.86 10.52 0.34
C ALA A 213 12.87 9.00 0.13
N CYS A 214 12.15 8.24 0.94
CA CYS A 214 12.05 6.78 0.75
C CYS A 214 11.32 6.44 -0.54
N LEU A 215 10.23 7.16 -0.85
CA LEU A 215 9.49 6.95 -2.10
C LEU A 215 10.39 7.12 -3.33
N SER A 216 11.15 8.22 -3.40
CA SER A 216 12.08 8.44 -4.51
C SER A 216 13.19 7.37 -4.55
N ALA A 217 13.77 7.00 -3.41
CA ALA A 217 14.78 5.94 -3.36
C ALA A 217 14.22 4.59 -3.86
N LEU A 218 12.98 4.26 -3.49
CA LEU A 218 12.28 3.07 -3.95
C LEU A 218 12.05 3.04 -5.45
N ALA A 219 11.66 4.16 -6.05
CA ALA A 219 11.50 4.25 -7.50
C ALA A 219 12.80 3.86 -8.24
N PHE A 220 13.98 4.21 -7.69
CA PHE A 220 15.26 3.78 -8.25
C PHE A 220 15.61 2.32 -7.93
N LYS A 221 15.32 1.85 -6.71
CA LYS A 221 15.76 0.55 -6.19
C LYS A 221 14.81 -0.62 -6.52
N ALA A 222 13.55 -0.34 -6.83
CA ALA A 222 12.56 -1.37 -7.13
C ALA A 222 12.89 -2.10 -8.43
N ASP A 223 12.66 -3.42 -8.42
CA ASP A 223 12.83 -4.25 -9.61
C ASP A 223 11.77 -3.90 -10.68
N ASN A 224 10.53 -3.65 -10.25
CA ASN A 224 9.41 -3.21 -11.09
C ASN A 224 8.89 -1.84 -10.64
N PRO A 225 9.60 -0.73 -10.96
CA PRO A 225 9.32 0.58 -10.37
C PRO A 225 7.96 1.15 -10.77
N VAL A 226 7.58 1.06 -12.05
CA VAL A 226 6.29 1.61 -12.54
C VAL A 226 5.10 0.93 -11.84
N GLN A 227 5.14 -0.40 -11.70
CA GLN A 227 4.09 -1.15 -11.03
C GLN A 227 4.00 -0.81 -9.54
N LEU A 228 5.15 -0.70 -8.86
CA LEU A 228 5.20 -0.28 -7.45
C LEU A 228 4.63 1.14 -7.28
N MET A 229 5.03 2.06 -8.15
CA MET A 229 4.59 3.46 -8.12
C MET A 229 3.09 3.60 -8.33
N GLU A 230 2.52 2.91 -9.31
CA GLU A 230 1.08 2.94 -9.58
C GLU A 230 0.30 2.36 -8.41
N ARG A 231 0.84 1.33 -7.78
CA ARG A 231 0.17 0.70 -6.65
C ARG A 231 0.18 1.56 -5.39
N LEU A 232 1.29 2.24 -5.10
CA LEU A 232 1.38 3.22 -4.02
C LEU A 232 0.46 4.44 -4.28
N LYS A 233 0.33 4.86 -5.55
CA LYS A 233 -0.62 5.91 -5.95
C LYS A 233 -2.06 5.47 -5.70
N VAL A 234 -2.44 4.26 -6.09
CA VAL A 234 -3.82 3.77 -5.95
C VAL A 234 -4.18 3.41 -4.50
N GLU A 235 -3.27 2.78 -3.75
CA GLU A 235 -3.58 2.25 -2.41
C GLU A 235 -3.31 3.24 -1.26
N PHE A 236 -2.48 4.26 -1.48
CA PHE A 236 -2.14 5.29 -0.47
C PHE A 236 -2.23 6.73 -0.99
N ASN A 237 -2.77 6.97 -2.18
CA ASN A 237 -2.86 8.30 -2.78
C ASN A 237 -1.50 9.02 -2.89
N VAL A 238 -0.42 8.27 -3.13
CA VAL A 238 0.91 8.88 -3.37
C VAL A 238 0.89 9.67 -4.68
N ILE A 239 1.19 10.97 -4.58
CA ILE A 239 1.33 11.87 -5.73
C ILE A 239 2.83 12.07 -5.97
N TRP A 240 3.38 11.29 -6.90
CA TRP A 240 4.81 11.25 -7.21
C TRP A 240 5.36 12.60 -7.69
N GLU A 241 4.53 13.36 -8.39
CA GLU A 241 4.84 14.68 -8.94
C GLU A 241 5.08 15.75 -7.86
N LEU A 242 4.63 15.51 -6.61
CA LEU A 242 4.85 16.41 -5.48
C LEU A 242 6.19 16.18 -4.77
N ILE A 243 6.91 15.10 -5.10
CA ILE A 243 8.23 14.86 -4.51
C ILE A 243 9.22 15.89 -5.09
N PRO A 244 9.92 16.68 -4.24
CA PRO A 244 10.84 17.71 -4.72
C PRO A 244 11.92 17.17 -5.66
N LEU A 245 12.16 17.88 -6.77
CA LEU A 245 13.20 17.53 -7.74
C LEU A 245 14.61 17.44 -7.13
N SER A 246 14.88 18.19 -6.06
CA SER A 246 16.15 18.09 -5.32
C SER A 246 16.38 16.71 -4.70
N ILE A 247 15.32 16.04 -4.25
CA ILE A 247 15.37 14.67 -3.74
C ILE A 247 15.67 13.70 -4.88
N TRP A 248 14.99 13.84 -6.01
CA TRP A 248 15.25 13.04 -7.21
C TRP A 248 16.70 13.16 -7.68
N ARG A 249 17.24 14.39 -7.76
CA ARG A 249 18.65 14.63 -8.10
C ARG A 249 19.60 13.96 -7.13
N SER A 250 19.36 14.12 -5.83
CA SER A 250 20.18 13.48 -4.80
C SER A 250 20.21 11.96 -4.98
N HIS A 251 19.08 11.34 -5.32
CA HIS A 251 18.99 9.89 -5.54
C HIS A 251 19.57 9.42 -6.86
N ILE A 252 19.55 10.23 -7.93
CA ILE A 252 20.31 9.93 -9.15
C ILE A 252 21.81 9.80 -8.82
N VAL A 253 22.35 10.74 -8.03
CA VAL A 253 23.76 10.71 -7.61
C VAL A 253 24.05 9.48 -6.75
N LYS A 254 23.20 9.17 -5.76
CA LYS A 254 23.37 7.97 -4.92
C LYS A 254 23.26 6.67 -5.70
N PHE A 255 22.31 6.58 -6.64
CA PHE A 255 22.14 5.42 -7.50
C PHE A 255 23.34 5.22 -8.43
N ARG A 256 23.85 6.31 -9.02
CA ARG A 256 25.09 6.30 -9.81
C ARG A 256 26.27 5.79 -8.97
N GLN A 257 26.45 6.34 -7.77
CA GLN A 257 27.54 5.95 -6.87
C GLN A 257 27.46 4.47 -6.50
N MET A 258 26.27 3.98 -6.14
CA MET A 258 26.03 2.56 -5.85
C MET A 258 26.46 1.65 -7.01
N LEU A 259 26.17 2.05 -8.26
CA LEU A 259 26.57 1.29 -9.45
C LEU A 259 28.09 1.33 -9.69
N LEU A 260 28.76 2.43 -9.36
CA LEU A 260 30.23 2.54 -9.43
C LEU A 260 30.90 1.69 -8.34
N ASP A 261 30.35 1.67 -7.13
CA ASP A 261 30.89 0.94 -5.98
C ASP A 261 30.87 -0.58 -6.21
N ILE A 262 29.91 -1.11 -6.97
CA ILE A 262 29.87 -2.52 -7.40
C ILE A 262 30.83 -2.83 -8.58
N GLY A 263 31.63 -1.85 -9.02
CA GLY A 263 32.69 -2.02 -10.02
C GLY A 263 32.25 -1.89 -11.48
N LEU A 264 31.09 -1.29 -11.77
CA LEU A 264 30.67 -1.08 -13.16
C LEU A 264 31.45 0.07 -13.83
N PRO A 265 31.84 -0.05 -15.11
CA PRO A 265 32.47 1.03 -15.85
C PRO A 265 31.54 2.24 -16.00
N GLU A 266 32.09 3.47 -15.95
CA GLU A 266 31.29 4.72 -15.99
C GLU A 266 30.27 4.76 -17.13
N LYS A 267 30.66 4.38 -18.35
CA LYS A 267 29.75 4.34 -19.50
C LYS A 267 28.55 3.40 -19.30
N VAL A 268 28.75 2.29 -18.60
CA VAL A 268 27.68 1.34 -18.27
C VAL A 268 26.77 1.93 -17.19
N VAL A 269 27.36 2.63 -16.21
CA VAL A 269 26.62 3.34 -15.17
C VAL A 269 25.74 4.43 -15.78
N ASP A 270 26.28 5.28 -16.65
CA ASP A 270 25.53 6.34 -17.34
C ASP A 270 24.31 5.78 -18.08
N ASN A 271 24.53 4.70 -18.84
CA ASN A 271 23.45 4.03 -19.56
C ASN A 271 22.39 3.45 -18.63
N LYS A 272 22.79 2.87 -17.48
CA LYS A 272 21.85 2.34 -16.48
C LYS A 272 21.04 3.43 -15.80
N VAL A 273 21.67 4.56 -15.45
CA VAL A 273 20.98 5.72 -14.87
C VAL A 273 19.97 6.26 -15.87
N LYS A 274 20.38 6.48 -17.12
CA LYS A 274 19.50 6.96 -18.19
C LYS A 274 18.33 6.00 -18.42
N SER A 275 18.60 4.71 -18.59
CA SER A 275 17.55 3.69 -18.78
C SER A 275 16.56 3.63 -17.61
N LYS A 276 17.04 3.82 -16.37
CA LYS A 276 16.15 3.88 -15.20
C LYS A 276 15.25 5.12 -15.24
N LEU A 277 15.78 6.28 -15.62
CA LEU A 277 14.98 7.50 -15.78
C LEU A 277 13.97 7.38 -16.92
N GLU A 278 14.34 6.75 -18.04
CA GLU A 278 13.42 6.44 -19.13
C GLU A 278 12.29 5.52 -18.65
N THR A 279 12.61 4.45 -17.91
CA THR A 279 11.58 3.56 -17.31
C THR A 279 10.64 4.32 -16.38
N LEU A 280 11.20 5.21 -15.56
CA LEU A 280 10.44 6.04 -14.64
C LEU A 280 9.54 7.03 -15.38
N SER A 281 9.98 7.56 -16.52
CA SER A 281 9.21 8.50 -17.35
C SER A 281 7.93 7.88 -17.93
N GLU A 282 7.87 6.56 -18.06
CA GLU A 282 6.67 5.82 -18.51
C GLU A 282 5.49 5.91 -17.53
N PHE A 283 5.74 6.31 -16.27
CA PHE A 283 4.72 6.34 -15.23
C PHE A 283 3.59 7.34 -15.51
N SER A 284 3.93 8.57 -15.87
CA SER A 284 2.94 9.61 -16.22
C SER A 284 3.58 10.69 -17.11
N PRO A 285 2.81 11.33 -18.02
CA PRO A 285 3.35 12.41 -18.86
C PRO A 285 3.84 13.64 -18.07
N LEU A 286 3.29 13.86 -16.87
CA LEU A 286 3.75 14.94 -15.99
C LEU A 286 5.11 14.58 -15.38
N PHE A 287 5.27 13.30 -15.02
CA PHE A 287 6.51 12.78 -14.47
C PHE A 287 7.61 12.62 -15.54
N GLU A 288 7.24 12.35 -16.80
CA GLU A 288 8.15 12.36 -17.95
C GLU A 288 8.87 13.70 -18.09
N LYS A 289 8.14 14.83 -18.07
CA LYS A 289 8.73 16.17 -18.15
C LYS A 289 9.69 16.44 -16.99
N GLN A 290 9.36 15.95 -15.79
CA GLN A 290 10.25 16.05 -14.63
C GLN A 290 11.53 15.22 -14.88
N CYS A 291 11.41 13.99 -15.37
CA CYS A 291 12.55 13.14 -15.71
C CYS A 291 13.46 13.75 -16.79
N CYS A 292 12.89 14.30 -17.86
CA CYS A 292 13.67 14.99 -18.90
C CYS A 292 14.45 16.18 -18.35
N SER A 293 13.85 17.00 -17.48
CA SER A 293 14.55 18.14 -16.86
C SER A 293 15.66 17.71 -15.88
N LEU A 294 15.59 16.50 -15.34
CA LEU A 294 16.67 15.89 -14.55
C LEU A 294 17.83 15.39 -15.42
N ILE A 295 17.57 15.06 -16.70
CA ILE A 295 18.59 14.58 -17.65
C ILE A 295 19.36 15.73 -18.29
N ASP A 296 18.66 16.80 -18.68
CA ASP A 296 19.27 17.90 -19.47
C ASP A 296 19.98 18.95 -18.61
N ASP A 297 19.97 18.83 -17.28
CA ASP A 297 20.42 19.83 -16.28
C ASP A 297 19.81 21.24 -16.46
N GLN A 298 18.86 21.40 -17.38
CA GLN A 298 18.09 22.60 -17.63
C GLN A 298 16.97 22.70 -16.60
N PHE A 299 17.30 23.13 -15.37
CA PHE A 299 16.26 23.57 -14.45
C PHE A 299 16.64 24.87 -13.76
N ILE A 300 15.90 25.93 -14.14
CA ILE A 300 15.65 27.08 -13.28
C ILE A 300 14.69 26.56 -12.22
N GLN A 301 15.07 26.61 -10.93
CA GLN A 301 14.08 26.51 -9.86
C GLN A 301 13.03 27.57 -10.14
N GLN A 302 11.89 27.20 -10.73
CA GLN A 302 10.71 28.03 -10.60
C GLN A 302 10.39 27.98 -9.12
N GLU A 303 10.68 29.07 -8.41
CA GLU A 303 10.07 29.34 -7.12
C GLU A 303 8.56 29.26 -7.38
N ALA A 304 7.98 28.10 -7.10
CA ALA A 304 6.55 27.97 -7.08
C ALA A 304 6.08 28.99 -6.04
N ASN A 305 5.51 30.10 -6.50
CA ASN A 305 4.88 31.08 -5.65
C ASN A 305 3.57 30.47 -5.14
N LEU A 306 3.72 29.42 -4.32
CA LEU A 306 2.65 28.71 -3.63
C LEU A 306 1.72 29.70 -2.93
N PRO A 307 2.20 30.80 -2.29
CA PRO A 307 1.32 31.85 -1.78
C PRO A 307 0.38 32.42 -2.84
N ALA A 308 0.85 32.71 -4.05
CA ALA A 308 0.01 33.21 -5.14
C ALA A 308 -1.00 32.15 -5.61
N VAL A 309 -0.57 30.90 -5.82
CA VAL A 309 -1.47 29.81 -6.23
C VAL A 309 -2.58 29.60 -5.20
N PHE A 310 -2.23 29.55 -3.92
CA PHE A 310 -3.18 29.46 -2.83
C PHE A 310 -4.11 30.69 -2.79
N GLN A 311 -3.59 31.90 -3.00
CA GLN A 311 -4.40 33.12 -3.02
C GLN A 311 -5.46 33.14 -4.14
N TYR A 312 -5.17 32.52 -5.29
CA TYR A 312 -6.12 32.44 -6.42
C TYR A 312 -7.05 31.22 -6.36
N CYS A 313 -6.59 30.07 -5.89
CA CYS A 313 -7.36 28.82 -5.91
C CYS A 313 -8.14 28.53 -4.61
N LEU A 314 -7.64 28.95 -3.43
CA LEU A 314 -8.34 28.72 -2.16
C LEU A 314 -9.73 29.36 -2.11
N PRO A 315 -9.99 30.57 -2.64
CA PRO A 315 -11.31 31.16 -2.56
C PRO A 315 -12.38 30.33 -3.27
N GLU A 316 -12.09 29.83 -4.48
CA GLU A 316 -13.02 28.97 -5.22
C GLU A 316 -13.16 27.60 -4.55
N TRP A 317 -12.06 26.97 -4.15
CA TRP A 317 -12.10 25.64 -3.51
C TRP A 317 -12.75 25.65 -2.14
N SER A 318 -12.55 26.71 -1.34
CA SER A 318 -13.23 26.90 -0.06
C SER A 318 -14.72 27.13 -0.24
N GLN A 319 -15.14 27.89 -1.26
CA GLN A 319 -16.55 28.08 -1.58
C GLN A 319 -17.20 26.78 -2.05
N ASP A 320 -16.51 25.98 -2.86
CA ASP A 320 -17.02 24.70 -3.32
C ASP A 320 -17.06 23.66 -2.19
N LEU A 321 -16.06 23.62 -1.32
CA LEU A 321 -16.10 22.82 -0.08
C LEU A 321 -17.26 23.25 0.83
N ALA A 322 -17.46 24.55 1.03
CA ALA A 322 -18.59 25.07 1.81
C ALA A 322 -19.93 24.71 1.17
N ARG A 323 -20.05 24.76 -0.17
CA ARG A 323 -21.26 24.31 -0.89
C ARG A 323 -21.53 22.83 -0.70
N VAL A 324 -20.49 22.00 -0.74
CA VAL A 324 -20.60 20.53 -0.56
C VAL A 324 -21.02 20.18 0.88
N HIS A 325 -20.59 20.96 1.86
CA HIS A 325 -20.89 20.75 3.29
C HIS A 325 -22.04 21.64 3.82
N LEU A 326 -22.83 22.28 2.96
CA LEU A 326 -23.96 23.15 3.36
C LEU A 326 -24.98 22.48 4.30
N SER A 327 -25.11 21.16 4.23
CA SER A 327 -26.02 20.35 5.06
C SER A 327 -25.34 19.68 6.27
N ASP A 328 -24.03 19.84 6.42
CA ASP A 328 -23.21 19.13 7.41
C ASP A 328 -23.00 20.02 8.65
N ARG A 329 -23.64 19.66 9.76
CA ARG A 329 -23.64 20.48 11.00
C ARG A 329 -22.33 20.41 11.79
N GLU A 330 -21.44 19.48 11.44
CA GLU A 330 -20.17 19.26 12.14
C GLU A 330 -18.96 19.85 11.39
N TRP A 331 -19.16 20.43 10.21
CA TRP A 331 -18.08 21.05 9.44
C TRP A 331 -17.64 22.38 10.09
N PRO A 332 -16.34 22.71 10.12
CA PRO A 332 -15.88 24.00 10.65
C PRO A 332 -16.50 25.14 9.85
N ALA A 333 -17.19 26.04 10.54
CA ALA A 333 -17.77 27.26 9.96
C ALA A 333 -16.72 28.29 9.58
#